data_AF-A0AAV8ZJ24-F1
#
_entry.id   AF-A0AAV8ZJ24-F1
#
_cell.length_a   1.000
_cell.length_b   1.000
_cell.length_c   1.000
_cell.angle_alpha   90.00
_cell.angle_beta   90.00
_cell.angle_gamma   90.00
#
_symmetry.space_group_name_H-M   'P 1'
#
loop_
_entity.id
_entity.type
_entity.pdbx_description
1 polymer ?
#
loop_
_entity_poly.entity_id
_entity_poly.type
_entity_poly.pdbx_seq_one_letter_code
_entity_poly.pdbx_strand_id
1 'polypeptide(L)'
;MKYGEKICRFCLKICYNFQAIEEMTRKMLDMLLLKNLSISEEPVICNKCEDTLKKFFDFKSACFYTRDCIVHFVKKCKECKSGSKRYMSEQKGEKKMLFLKLIPYAIFV
;
A
#
# COMPACT_ATOMS: atom_id res chain seq x y z
N MET A 1 -9.60 6.93 28.27
CA MET A 1 -10.47 7.73 27.39
C MET A 1 -9.80 9.08 27.17
N LYS A 2 -9.36 9.42 25.95
CA LYS A 2 -8.78 10.74 25.66
C LYS A 2 -9.87 11.63 25.07
N TYR A 3 -10.50 12.46 25.90
CA TYR A 3 -11.41 13.51 25.44
C TYR A 3 -10.58 14.71 25.01
N GLY A 4 -10.43 14.88 23.70
CA GLY A 4 -9.85 16.06 23.09
C GLY A 4 -10.25 16.10 21.63
N GLU A 5 -10.83 17.22 21.18
CA GLU A 5 -11.15 17.42 19.77
C GLU A 5 -9.86 17.40 18.96
N LYS A 6 -9.74 16.42 18.06
CA LYS A 6 -8.60 16.31 17.15
C LYS A 6 -9.10 16.39 15.71
N ILE A 7 -8.25 16.88 14.83
CA ILE A 7 -8.55 16.99 13.40
C ILE A 7 -8.00 15.75 12.70
N CYS A 8 -8.85 15.01 11.98
CA CYS A 8 -8.41 13.87 11.18
C CYS A 8 -7.53 14.33 10.01
N ARG A 9 -6.38 13.69 9.82
CA ARG A 9 -5.41 14.08 8.79
C ARG A 9 -5.92 13.93 7.36
N PHE A 10 -6.81 12.97 7.08
CA PHE A 10 -7.28 12.64 5.73
C PHE A 10 -8.47 13.49 5.29
N CYS A 11 -9.49 13.61 6.15
CA CYS A 11 -10.71 14.33 5.80
C CYS A 11 -10.73 15.77 6.34
N LEU A 12 -9.75 16.16 7.16
CA LEU A 12 -9.64 17.48 7.80
C LEU A 12 -10.86 17.87 8.64
N LYS A 13 -11.63 16.88 9.10
CA LYS A 13 -12.79 17.07 9.99
C LYS A 13 -12.39 16.80 11.44
N ILE A 14 -13.06 17.49 12.35
CA ILE A 14 -12.97 17.21 13.79
C ILE A 14 -13.53 15.80 14.04
N CYS A 15 -12.82 15.01 14.82
CA CYS A 15 -13.22 13.66 15.21
C CYS A 15 -13.02 13.45 16.71
N TYR A 16 -14.03 12.86 17.34
CA TYR A 16 -14.03 12.48 18.76
C TYR A 16 -13.52 11.05 18.95
N ASN A 17 -13.76 10.19 17.95
CA ASN A 17 -13.25 8.83 17.88
C ASN A 17 -12.13 8.79 16.85
N PHE A 18 -10.90 8.71 17.32
CA PHE A 18 -9.71 8.69 16.49
C PHE A 18 -8.71 7.67 17.02
N GLN A 19 -7.90 7.15 16.09
CA GLN A 19 -6.73 6.35 16.41
C GLN A 19 -5.46 7.15 16.12
N ALA A 20 -4.44 6.93 16.94
CA ALA A 20 -3.11 7.43 16.65
C ALA A 20 -2.56 6.72 15.41
N ILE A 21 -1.75 7.43 14.62
CA ILE A 21 -1.08 6.80 13.47
C ILE A 21 0.09 5.97 13.99
N GLU A 22 -0.19 4.71 14.24
CA GLU A 22 0.78 3.68 14.62
C GLU A 22 1.73 3.31 13.46
N GLU A 23 2.82 2.62 13.78
CA GLU A 23 3.89 2.30 12.83
C GLU A 23 3.39 1.52 11.60
N MET A 24 2.44 0.60 11.78
CA MET A 24 1.86 -0.17 10.67
C MET A 24 1.12 0.76 9.69
N THR A 25 0.32 1.69 10.20
CA THR A 25 -0.39 2.68 9.39
C THR A 25 0.60 3.61 8.67
N ARG A 26 1.73 3.96 9.31
CA ARG A 26 2.82 4.72 8.65
C ARG A 26 3.42 3.94 7.48
N LYS A 27 3.72 2.66 7.67
CA LYS A 27 4.24 1.77 6.61
C LYS A 27 3.26 1.64 5.44
N MET A 28 1.96 1.51 5.72
CA MET A 28 0.92 1.52 4.69
C MET A 28 0.94 2.84 3.92
N LEU A 29 0.99 3.98 4.62
CA LEU A 29 1.02 5.30 3.99
C LEU A 29 2.27 5.54 3.15
N ASP A 30 3.43 5.06 3.59
CA ASP A 30 4.66 5.07 2.80
C ASP A 30 4.53 4.23 1.53
N MET A 31 3.94 3.03 1.62
CA MET A 31 3.68 2.18 0.44
C MET A 31 2.68 2.83 -0.54
N LEU A 32 1.73 3.57 0.01
CA LEU A 32 0.75 4.32 -0.76
C LEU A 32 1.33 5.64 -1.32
N LEU A 33 2.55 6.02 -0.93
CA LEU A 33 3.21 7.30 -1.25
C LEU A 33 2.45 8.53 -0.70
N LEU A 34 1.68 8.32 0.36
CA LEU A 34 0.93 9.35 1.08
C LEU A 34 1.81 9.97 2.18
N LYS A 35 2.95 10.58 1.79
CA LYS A 35 4.03 11.00 2.71
C LYS A 35 3.78 12.27 3.53
N ASN A 36 2.59 12.85 3.51
CA ASN A 36 2.33 14.15 4.15
C ASN A 36 1.91 14.04 5.63
N LEU A 37 2.52 13.10 6.37
CA LEU A 37 2.27 12.91 7.80
C LEU A 37 3.08 13.86 8.69
N SER A 38 4.25 14.32 8.23
CA SER A 38 5.18 15.15 9.01
C SER A 38 4.72 16.59 9.24
N ILE A 39 3.58 16.99 8.65
CA ILE A 39 3.04 18.36 8.75
C ILE A 39 2.36 18.60 10.11
N SER A 40 2.07 17.54 10.88
CA SER A 40 1.46 17.63 12.20
C SER A 40 2.32 16.86 13.21
N GLU A 41 2.51 17.41 14.40
CA GLU A 41 3.28 16.77 15.48
C GLU A 41 2.62 15.48 16.00
N GLU A 42 1.28 15.42 15.96
CA GLU A 42 0.50 14.25 16.39
C GLU A 42 -0.69 14.00 15.44
N PRO A 43 -0.43 13.54 14.20
CA PRO A 43 -1.50 13.30 13.25
C PRO A 43 -2.36 12.13 13.74
N VAL A 44 -3.68 12.31 13.69
CA VAL A 44 -4.66 11.26 14.01
C VAL A 44 -5.51 10.92 12.78
N ILE A 45 -6.08 9.72 12.78
CA ILE A 45 -7.01 9.26 11.76
C ILE A 45 -8.34 8.91 12.42
N CYS A 46 -9.44 9.37 11.83
CA CYS A 46 -10.77 8.92 12.25
C CYS A 46 -11.06 7.54 11.65
N ASN A 47 -11.84 6.71 12.36
CA ASN A 47 -12.08 5.31 11.98
C ASN A 47 -12.55 5.15 10.52
N LYS A 48 -13.41 6.05 10.02
CA LYS A 48 -13.88 6.02 8.61
C LYS A 48 -12.73 6.13 7.60
N CYS A 49 -11.78 7.03 7.87
CA CYS A 49 -10.61 7.20 7.01
C CYS A 49 -9.64 6.03 7.14
N GLU A 50 -9.52 5.43 8.33
CA GLU A 50 -8.72 4.24 8.56
C GLU A 50 -9.26 3.02 7.79
N ASP A 51 -10.57 2.76 7.85
CA ASP A 51 -11.21 1.68 7.11
C ASP A 51 -11.05 1.86 5.60
N THR A 52 -11.16 3.10 5.13
CA THR A 52 -10.94 3.45 3.73
C THR A 52 -9.48 3.22 3.33
N LEU A 53 -8.54 3.57 4.20
CA LEU A 53 -7.11 3.37 4.00
C LEU A 53 -6.77 1.88 3.87
N LYS A 54 -7.34 1.04 4.74
CA LYS A 54 -7.18 -0.43 4.67
C LYS A 54 -7.68 -0.99 3.35
N LYS A 55 -8.90 -0.65 2.94
CA LYS A 55 -9.46 -1.08 1.64
C LYS A 55 -8.61 -0.64 0.44
N PHE A 56 -8.10 0.59 0.48
CA PHE A 56 -7.22 1.11 -0.57
C PHE A 56 -5.86 0.38 -0.60
N PHE A 57 -5.31 0.07 0.58
CA PHE A 57 -4.10 -0.73 0.71
C PHE A 57 -4.28 -2.15 0.14
N ASP A 58 -5.40 -2.81 0.46
CA ASP A 58 -5.73 -4.14 -0.06
C ASP A 58 -5.88 -4.12 -1.59
N PHE A 59 -6.62 -3.14 -2.12
CA PHE A 59 -6.77 -2.95 -3.56
C PHE A 59 -5.42 -2.76 -4.25
N LYS A 60 -4.54 -1.91 -3.70
CA LYS A 60 -3.21 -1.67 -4.28
C LYS A 60 -2.37 -2.94 -4.22
N SER A 61 -2.42 -3.68 -3.10
CA SER A 61 -1.69 -4.94 -2.94
C SER A 61 -2.14 -5.99 -3.96
N ALA A 62 -3.45 -6.11 -4.19
CA ALA A 62 -4.01 -6.99 -5.23
C ALA A 62 -3.56 -6.58 -6.65
N CYS A 63 -3.51 -5.28 -6.95
CA CYS A 63 -2.98 -4.78 -8.23
C CYS A 63 -1.49 -5.13 -8.41
N PHE A 64 -0.68 -4.98 -7.36
CA PHE A 64 0.75 -5.34 -7.39
C PHE A 64 0.94 -6.84 -7.64
N TYR A 65 0.22 -7.69 -6.90
CA TYR A 65 0.25 -9.14 -7.09
C TYR A 65 -0.14 -9.52 -8.52
N THR A 66 -1.26 -8.99 -9.01
CA THR A 66 -1.75 -9.26 -10.37
C THR A 66 -0.73 -8.86 -11.43
N ARG A 67 -0.11 -7.68 -11.30
CA ARG A 67 0.95 -7.23 -12.20
C ARG A 67 2.13 -8.18 -12.17
N ASP A 68 2.57 -8.62 -10.99
CA ASP A 68 3.71 -9.52 -10.85
C ASP A 68 3.42 -10.90 -11.49
N CYS A 69 2.20 -11.41 -11.35
CA CYS A 69 1.72 -12.60 -12.07
C CYS A 69 1.74 -12.41 -13.59
N ILE A 70 1.22 -11.28 -14.09
CA ILE A 70 1.24 -10.95 -15.53
C ILE A 70 2.69 -10.89 -16.05
N VAL A 71 3.58 -10.19 -15.33
CA VAL A 71 4.99 -10.07 -15.72
C VAL A 71 5.67 -11.44 -15.75
N HIS A 72 5.42 -12.29 -14.75
CA HIS A 72 5.95 -13.64 -14.71
C HIS A 72 5.42 -14.50 -15.88
N PHE A 73 4.12 -14.46 -16.13
CA PHE A 73 3.50 -15.16 -17.26
C PHE A 73 4.06 -14.69 -18.60
N VAL A 74 4.17 -13.38 -18.82
CA VAL A 74 4.75 -12.81 -20.04
C VAL A 74 6.21 -13.23 -20.22
N LYS A 75 7.01 -13.27 -19.15
CA LYS A 75 8.39 -13.78 -19.21
C LYS A 75 8.44 -15.25 -19.63
N LYS A 76 7.63 -16.10 -18.99
CA LYS A 76 7.51 -17.52 -19.36
C LYS A 76 7.05 -17.70 -20.81
N CYS A 77 6.09 -16.90 -21.28
CA CYS A 77 5.65 -16.93 -22.68
C CYS A 77 6.72 -16.45 -23.65
N LYS A 78 7.60 -15.50 -23.26
CA LYS A 78 8.76 -15.10 -24.07
C LYS A 78 9.76 -16.24 -24.22
N GLU A 79 9.98 -17.03 -23.18
CA GLU A 79 10.84 -18.23 -23.21
C GLU A 79 10.25 -19.32 -24.14
N CYS A 80 8.93 -19.52 -24.12
CA CYS A 80 8.23 -20.42 -25.05
C CYS A 80 8.18 -19.91 -26.51
N LYS A 81 8.37 -18.61 -26.76
CA LYS A 81 8.33 -17.98 -28.10
C LYS A 81 9.71 -17.73 -28.70
N SER A 82 10.72 -18.49 -28.29
CA SER A 82 12.03 -18.59 -28.96
C SER A 82 11.96 -19.20 -30.39
N GLY A 83 10.84 -19.00 -31.10
CA GLY A 83 10.68 -19.10 -32.55
C GLY A 83 10.33 -17.76 -33.26
N SER A 84 10.17 -16.62 -32.57
CA SER A 84 10.11 -15.32 -33.28
C SER A 84 10.30 -14.10 -32.39
N LYS A 85 11.33 -13.31 -32.72
CA LYS A 85 11.79 -12.09 -32.03
C LYS A 85 10.70 -11.00 -32.03
N ARG A 86 10.48 -10.33 -30.88
CA ARG A 86 10.36 -8.85 -30.80
C ARG A 86 10.32 -8.35 -29.36
N TYR A 87 11.04 -7.24 -29.20
CA TYR A 87 11.36 -6.37 -28.07
C TYR A 87 10.26 -6.17 -27.00
N MET A 88 10.68 -6.00 -25.75
CA MET A 88 10.47 -4.77 -24.96
C MET A 88 11.53 -4.75 -23.85
N SER A 89 12.20 -3.61 -23.75
CA SER A 89 13.39 -3.27 -22.96
C SER A 89 13.25 -3.44 -21.44
N GLU A 90 14.41 -3.68 -20.84
CA GLU A 90 14.66 -3.91 -19.42
C GLU A 90 14.20 -2.75 -18.52
N GLN A 91 13.55 -3.10 -17.41
CA GLN A 91 13.59 -2.29 -16.19
C GLN A 91 14.31 -3.14 -15.15
N LYS A 92 15.60 -2.84 -15.00
CA LYS A 92 16.54 -3.41 -14.04
C LYS A 92 16.49 -2.51 -12.79
N GLY A 93 16.19 -3.06 -11.62
CA GLY A 93 16.23 -2.28 -10.38
C GLY A 93 15.30 -2.78 -9.28
N GLU A 94 15.80 -3.75 -8.51
CA GLU A 94 15.60 -3.90 -7.05
C GLU A 94 14.24 -3.53 -6.44
N LYS A 95 13.28 -4.46 -6.41
CA LYS A 95 12.22 -4.49 -5.37
C LYS A 95 11.82 -5.91 -4.95
N LYS A 96 12.79 -6.82 -4.81
CA LYS A 96 12.57 -8.12 -4.17
C LYS A 96 13.15 -8.07 -2.77
N MET A 97 12.33 -7.82 -1.75
CA MET A 97 12.43 -8.51 -0.43
C MET A 97 11.52 -7.97 0.69
N LEU A 98 10.71 -6.93 0.47
CA LEU A 98 9.79 -6.45 1.53
C LEU A 98 8.36 -7.00 1.42
N PHE A 99 7.90 -7.40 0.24
CA PHE A 99 6.50 -7.76 0.03
C PHE A 99 6.12 -9.16 0.54
N LEU A 100 7.04 -10.13 0.55
CA LEU A 100 6.76 -11.48 1.06
C LEU A 100 6.57 -11.54 2.58
N LYS A 101 7.07 -10.56 3.34
CA LYS A 101 6.85 -10.49 4.79
C LYS A 101 5.48 -9.90 5.17
N LEU A 102 4.73 -9.34 4.21
CA LEU A 102 3.42 -8.73 4.45
C LEU A 102 2.24 -9.57 3.91
N ILE A 103 2.52 -10.62 3.14
CA ILE A 103 1.51 -11.61 2.70
C ILE A 103 0.69 -12.19 3.88
N PRO A 104 1.24 -12.47 5.08
CA PRO A 104 0.39 -12.99 6.15
C PRO A 104 -0.69 -11.99 6.61
N TYR A 105 -0.56 -10.69 6.36
CA TYR A 105 -1.60 -9.73 6.76
C TYR A 105 -2.76 -9.61 5.76
N ALA A 106 -2.59 -10.08 4.51
CA ALA A 106 -3.66 -10.11 3.51
C ALA A 106 -4.51 -11.40 3.58
N ILE A 107 -4.12 -12.37 4.41
CA ILE A 107 -4.82 -13.65 4.59
C ILE A 107 -5.61 -13.69 5.93
N PHE A 108 -5.40 -12.72 6.83
CA PHE A 108 -6.08 -12.62 8.14
C PHE A 108 -7.15 -11.51 8.21
N VAL A 109 -8.00 -11.40 7.19
CA VAL A 109 -9.32 -10.76 7.30
C VAL A 109 -10.38 -11.71 6.77
#